data_AF-A0A2W4KRI0-F1
#
_entry.id   AF-A0A2W4KRI0-F1
#
_cell.length_a   1.000
_cell.length_b   1.000
_cell.length_c   1.000
_cell.angle_alpha   90.00
_cell.angle_beta   90.00
_cell.angle_gamma   90.00
#
_symmetry.space_group_name_H-M   'P 1'
#
loop_
_entity.id
_entity.type
_entity.pdbx_description
1 polymer ?
#
loop_
_entity_poly.entity_id
_entity_poly.type
_entity_poly.pdbx_seq_one_letter_code
_entity_poly.pdbx_strand_id
1 'polypeptide(L)'
;MQARIATRPDGSRVWVDPTIMHDYPNCSIALEEISEEEREGLRIPLAIVEVVIPEEVYKSQQIQQLIGGFRTIYSGLDIRTYGGYTHIGNVDLADIKKFITKETYNQLKQLGTERPPEVDALFDESLPANEETDEETTV
;
A
#
# COMPACT_ATOMS: atom_id res chain seq x y z
N MET A 1 -2.73 6.17 15.40
CA MET A 1 -1.52 6.62 14.65
C MET A 1 -1.53 8.14 14.54
N GLN A 2 -0.41 8.81 14.28
CA GLN A 2 -0.39 10.26 14.08
C GLN A 2 -0.40 10.63 12.59
N ALA A 3 -1.22 11.59 12.19
CA ALA A 3 -1.28 12.11 10.82
C ALA A 3 -1.49 13.62 10.81
N ARG A 4 -0.95 14.30 9.79
CA ARG A 4 -1.26 15.71 9.55
C ARG A 4 -2.55 15.82 8.77
N ILE A 5 -3.54 16.47 9.36
CA ILE A 5 -4.88 16.63 8.80
C ILE A 5 -5.13 18.11 8.54
N ALA A 6 -5.66 18.43 7.36
CA ALA A 6 -6.19 19.74 7.06
C ALA A 6 -7.72 19.69 7.20
N THR A 7 -8.25 20.58 8.04
CA THR A 7 -9.70 20.76 8.21
C THR A 7 -10.13 22.01 7.47
N ARG A 8 -11.08 21.85 6.56
CA ARG A 8 -11.66 22.91 5.74
C ARG A 8 -12.72 23.69 6.52
N PRO A 9 -13.13 24.89 6.06
CA PRO A 9 -14.17 25.69 6.72
C PRO A 9 -15.53 25.00 6.83
N ASP A 10 -15.84 24.07 5.91
CA ASP A 10 -17.06 23.27 5.92
C ASP A 10 -17.00 22.07 6.89
N GLY A 11 -15.89 21.91 7.61
CA GLY A 11 -15.64 20.80 8.54
C GLY A 11 -15.13 19.53 7.86
N SER A 12 -15.01 19.49 6.53
CA SER A 12 -14.42 18.34 5.84
C SER A 12 -12.93 18.24 6.14
N ARG A 13 -12.44 17.00 6.27
CA ARG A 13 -11.06 16.68 6.65
C ARG A 13 -10.37 16.00 5.49
N VAL A 14 -9.10 16.35 5.28
CA VAL A 14 -8.24 15.69 4.28
C VAL A 14 -6.86 15.44 4.87
N TRP A 15 -6.27 14.32 4.48
CA TRP A 15 -4.88 14.05 4.78
C TRP A 15 -3.96 15.04 4.06
N VAL A 16 -2.93 15.49 4.77
CA VAL A 16 -1.83 16.27 4.21
C VAL A 16 -0.69 15.33 3.88
N ASP A 17 -0.58 14.97 2.60
CA ASP A 17 0.52 14.15 2.08
C ASP A 17 1.84 14.95 2.19
N PRO A 18 2.84 14.46 2.94
CA PRO A 18 4.11 15.15 3.09
C PRO A 18 5.00 15.07 1.83
N THR A 19 4.69 14.19 0.88
CA THR A 19 5.47 13.96 -0.34
C THR A 19 5.02 14.84 -1.50
N ILE A 20 3.81 15.41 -1.42
CA ILE A 20 3.24 16.26 -2.46
C ILE A 20 3.03 17.66 -1.89
N MET A 21 3.56 18.66 -2.60
CA MET A 21 3.32 20.05 -2.24
C MET A 21 1.91 20.45 -2.69
N HIS A 22 0.99 20.54 -1.73
CA HIS A 22 -0.38 21.01 -1.94
C HIS A 22 -0.63 22.33 -1.21
N ASP A 23 -1.42 23.19 -1.84
CA ASP A 23 -1.93 24.40 -1.19
C ASP A 23 -3.26 24.09 -0.48
N TYR A 24 -3.32 24.41 0.81
CA TYR A 24 -4.51 24.25 1.65
C TYR A 24 -5.03 25.62 2.12
N PRO A 25 -5.56 26.46 1.21
CA PRO A 25 -6.02 27.79 1.57
C PRO A 25 -7.19 27.68 2.55
N ASN A 26 -7.18 28.55 3.56
CA ASN A 26 -8.24 28.64 4.58
C ASN A 26 -8.49 27.34 5.37
N CYS A 27 -7.51 26.43 5.43
CA CYS A 27 -7.59 25.21 6.23
C CYS A 27 -6.79 25.38 7.54
N SER A 28 -7.26 24.75 8.62
CA SER A 28 -6.43 24.55 9.82
C SER A 28 -5.70 23.22 9.71
N ILE A 29 -4.38 23.23 9.81
CA ILE A 29 -3.56 22.01 9.74
C ILE A 29 -3.05 21.66 11.13
N ALA A 30 -3.30 20.44 11.58
CA ALA A 30 -2.82 19.92 12.86
C ALA A 30 -2.25 18.51 12.72
N LEU A 31 -1.33 18.16 13.63
CA LEU A 31 -0.90 16.79 13.83
C LEU A 31 -1.84 16.16 14.87
N GLU A 32 -2.59 15.15 14.46
CA GLU A 32 -3.64 14.54 15.27
C GLU A 32 -3.40 13.04 15.43
N GLU A 33 -3.82 12.48 16.56
CA GLU A 33 -3.98 11.04 16.70
C GLU A 33 -5.32 10.62 16.10
N ILE A 34 -5.28 9.69 15.15
CA ILE A 34 -6.45 9.16 14.44
C ILE A 34 -6.62 7.66 14.69
N SER A 35 -7.88 7.23 14.63
CA SER A 35 -8.27 5.82 14.62
C SER A 35 -7.97 5.14 13.28
N GLU A 36 -8.05 3.81 13.25
CA GLU A 36 -7.87 3.03 12.01
C GLU A 36 -9.01 3.25 11.01
N GLU A 37 -10.26 3.37 11.49
CA GLU A 37 -11.42 3.69 10.66
C GLU A 37 -11.28 5.07 10.00
N GLU A 38 -10.84 6.09 10.75
CA GLU A 38 -10.57 7.41 10.19
C GLU A 38 -9.41 7.40 9.19
N ARG A 39 -8.35 6.61 9.44
CA ARG A 39 -7.24 6.44 8.50
C ARG A 39 -7.74 5.93 7.15
N GLU A 40 -8.59 4.91 7.15
CA GLU A 40 -9.19 4.35 5.95
C GLU A 40 -10.09 5.34 5.24
N GLY A 41 -10.96 6.03 5.99
CA GLY A 41 -11.85 7.06 5.45
C GLY A 41 -11.11 8.23 4.80
N LEU A 42 -9.96 8.62 5.37
CA LEU A 42 -9.10 9.69 4.86
C LEU A 42 -8.06 9.20 3.84
N ARG A 43 -8.03 7.89 3.54
CA ARG A 43 -7.09 7.23 2.62
C ARG A 43 -5.62 7.50 2.97
N ILE A 44 -5.32 7.47 4.26
CA ILE A 44 -3.95 7.67 4.75
C ILE A 44 -3.20 6.35 4.63
N PRO A 45 -2.06 6.30 3.91
CA PRO A 45 -1.31 5.07 3.77
C PRO A 45 -0.75 4.60 5.11
N LEU A 46 -0.65 3.28 5.30
CA LEU A 46 -0.07 2.71 6.50
C LEU A 46 1.44 2.92 6.51
N ALA A 47 2.08 2.58 5.39
CA ALA A 47 3.47 2.87 5.09
C ALA A 47 3.66 2.80 3.58
N ILE A 48 4.44 3.71 3.02
CA ILE A 48 4.81 3.66 1.61
C ILE A 48 6.12 2.89 1.48
N VAL A 49 6.08 1.78 0.75
CA VAL A 49 7.21 0.86 0.60
C VAL A 49 7.65 0.74 -0.86
N GLU A 50 8.89 0.27 -1.04
CA GLU A 50 9.45 -0.16 -2.31
C GLU A 50 9.67 -1.67 -2.29
N VAL A 51 9.23 -2.37 -3.34
CA VAL A 51 9.49 -3.80 -3.56
C VAL A 51 10.46 -3.95 -4.72
N VAL A 52 11.49 -4.79 -4.56
CA VAL A 52 12.51 -5.00 -5.57
C VAL A 52 12.40 -6.42 -6.14
N ILE A 53 12.36 -6.52 -7.46
CA ILE A 53 12.15 -7.77 -8.19
C ILE A 53 13.26 -7.93 -9.21
N PRO A 54 13.92 -9.10 -9.35
CA PRO A 54 14.86 -9.33 -10.43
C PRO A 54 14.21 -9.07 -11.80
N GLU A 55 14.92 -8.43 -12.72
CA GLU A 55 14.35 -7.98 -14.00
C GLU A 55 13.72 -9.14 -14.81
N GLU A 56 14.39 -10.29 -14.83
CA GLU A 56 13.91 -11.49 -15.54
C GLU A 56 12.64 -12.08 -14.91
N VAL A 57 12.51 -11.98 -13.58
CA VAL A 57 11.30 -12.39 -12.85
C VAL A 57 10.18 -11.43 -13.15
N TYR A 58 10.45 -10.12 -13.16
CA TYR A 58 9.49 -9.08 -13.50
C TYR A 58 8.89 -9.28 -14.90
N LYS A 59 9.69 -9.71 -15.88
CA LYS A 59 9.24 -9.97 -17.26
C LYS A 59 8.33 -11.19 -17.40
N SER A 60 8.25 -12.05 -16.39
CA SER A 60 7.39 -13.24 -16.45
C SER A 60 5.90 -12.84 -16.52
N GLN A 61 5.11 -13.63 -17.24
CA GLN A 61 3.70 -13.33 -17.47
C GLN A 61 2.89 -13.25 -16.17
N GLN A 62 3.19 -14.13 -15.21
CA GLN A 62 2.55 -14.16 -13.90
C GLN A 62 2.77 -12.84 -13.14
N ILE A 63 4.02 -12.35 -13.12
CA ILE A 63 4.37 -11.10 -12.41
C ILE A 63 3.81 -9.88 -13.13
N GLN A 64 3.86 -9.85 -14.46
CA GLN A 64 3.24 -8.78 -15.25
C GLN A 64 1.73 -8.69 -15.02
N GLN A 65 1.03 -9.82 -14.86
CA GLN A 65 -0.39 -9.83 -14.53
C GLN A 65 -0.66 -9.31 -13.12
N LEU A 66 0.11 -9.78 -12.14
CA LEU A 66 0.01 -9.31 -10.75
C LEU A 66 0.22 -7.79 -10.68
N ILE A 67 1.33 -7.29 -11.23
CA ILE A 67 1.65 -5.86 -11.25
C ILE A 67 0.66 -5.06 -12.10
N GLY A 68 0.09 -5.66 -13.16
CA GLY A 68 -1.00 -5.07 -13.94
C GLY A 68 -2.24 -4.76 -13.09
N GLY A 69 -2.59 -5.66 -12.15
CA GLY A 69 -3.63 -5.41 -11.15
C GLY A 69 -3.30 -4.20 -10.28
N PHE A 70 -2.08 -4.15 -9.73
CA PHE A 70 -1.61 -2.99 -8.92
C PHE A 70 -1.63 -1.68 -9.72
N ARG A 71 -1.16 -1.67 -10.97
CA ARG A 71 -1.22 -0.46 -11.83
C ARG A 71 -2.63 0.06 -12.05
N THR A 72 -3.64 -0.81 -11.99
CA THR A 72 -5.05 -0.41 -12.16
C THR A 72 -5.59 0.30 -10.91
N ILE A 73 -5.08 -0.07 -9.74
CA ILE A 73 -5.52 0.45 -8.44
C ILE A 73 -4.72 1.71 -8.05
N TYR A 74 -3.44 1.76 -8.41
CA TYR A 74 -2.51 2.82 -8.04
C TYR A 74 -2.27 3.81 -9.17
N SER A 75 -2.81 5.03 -9.03
CA SER A 75 -2.55 6.13 -9.99
C SER A 75 -1.11 6.68 -9.97
N GLY A 76 -0.29 6.29 -8.98
CA GLY A 76 1.07 6.81 -8.78
C GLY A 76 2.15 5.75 -8.59
N LEU A 77 1.89 4.49 -8.99
CA LEU A 77 2.86 3.41 -8.85
C LEU A 77 4.17 3.77 -9.59
N ASP A 78 5.30 3.75 -8.88
CA ASP A 78 6.59 4.13 -9.43
C ASP A 78 7.38 2.87 -9.82
N ILE A 79 7.63 2.66 -11.11
CA ILE A 79 8.35 1.48 -11.61
C ILE A 79 9.61 1.91 -12.34
N ARG A 80 10.76 1.50 -11.83
CA ARG A 80 12.08 1.81 -12.39
C ARG A 80 12.92 0.55 -12.50
N THR A 81 13.49 0.29 -13.67
CA THR A 81 14.37 -0.88 -13.89
C THR A 81 15.80 -0.41 -14.10
N TYR A 82 16.73 -0.87 -13.25
CA TYR A 82 18.16 -0.59 -13.34
C TYR A 82 18.95 -1.65 -12.55
N GLY A 83 20.21 -1.86 -12.94
CA GLY A 83 21.10 -2.80 -12.23
C GLY A 83 20.66 -4.27 -12.30
N GLY A 84 19.81 -4.66 -13.25
CA GLY A 84 19.23 -6.02 -13.34
C GLY A 84 18.03 -6.25 -12.42
N TYR A 85 17.49 -5.20 -11.80
CA TYR A 85 16.33 -5.24 -10.92
C TYR A 85 15.28 -4.22 -11.34
N THR A 86 14.03 -4.54 -11.08
CA THR A 86 12.88 -3.67 -11.18
C THR A 86 12.44 -3.27 -9.77
N HIS A 87 12.48 -1.97 -9.50
CA HIS A 87 12.04 -1.32 -8.28
C HIS A 87 10.60 -0.86 -8.47
N ILE A 88 9.72 -1.25 -7.56
CA ILE A 88 8.30 -0.90 -7.55
C ILE A 88 8.02 -0.14 -6.26
N GLY A 89 8.04 1.18 -6.35
CA GLY A 89 7.79 2.11 -5.25
C GLY A 89 6.36 2.65 -5.24
N ASN A 90 6.09 3.46 -4.22
CA ASN A 90 4.78 4.05 -3.96
C ASN A 90 3.66 3.02 -3.74
N VAL A 91 3.98 1.93 -3.05
CA VAL A 91 3.03 0.88 -2.69
C VAL A 91 2.61 1.07 -1.23
N ASP A 92 1.32 1.07 -0.94
CA ASP A 92 0.82 1.12 0.44
C ASP A 92 0.87 -0.28 1.07
N LEU A 93 1.49 -0.36 2.24
CA LEU A 93 1.58 -1.59 3.03
C LEU A 93 0.19 -2.16 3.36
N ALA A 94 -0.82 -1.31 3.57
CA ALA A 94 -2.19 -1.75 3.85
C ALA A 94 -2.81 -2.53 2.66
N ASP A 95 -2.51 -2.13 1.44
CA ASP A 95 -3.00 -2.81 0.24
C ASP A 95 -2.23 -4.08 -0.06
N ILE A 96 -0.93 -4.16 0.27
CA ILE A 96 -0.19 -5.42 0.23
C ILE A 96 -0.89 -6.46 1.10
N LYS A 97 -1.27 -6.09 2.33
CA LYS A 97 -2.05 -6.96 3.23
C LYS A 97 -3.40 -7.37 2.63
N LYS A 98 -4.04 -6.48 1.87
CA LYS A 98 -5.38 -6.69 1.31
C LYS A 98 -5.38 -7.56 0.04
N PHE A 99 -4.39 -7.39 -0.83
CA PHE A 99 -4.40 -7.97 -2.18
C PHE A 99 -3.38 -9.09 -2.40
N ILE A 100 -2.37 -9.23 -1.52
CA ILE A 100 -1.39 -10.31 -1.60
C ILE A 100 -1.74 -11.39 -0.58
N THR A 101 -2.00 -12.61 -1.05
CA THR A 101 -2.15 -13.76 -0.17
C THR A 101 -0.79 -14.24 0.34
N LYS A 102 -0.79 -14.95 1.48
CA LYS A 102 0.43 -15.59 2.02
C LYS A 102 1.08 -16.55 1.02
N GLU A 103 0.26 -17.27 0.24
CA GLU A 103 0.76 -18.16 -0.81
C GLU A 103 1.51 -17.38 -1.90
N THR A 104 0.88 -16.32 -2.43
CA THR A 104 1.51 -15.44 -3.43
C THR A 104 2.78 -14.79 -2.86
N TYR A 105 2.76 -14.33 -1.62
CA TYR A 105 3.94 -13.77 -0.95
C TYR A 105 5.10 -14.77 -0.91
N ASN A 106 4.84 -16.02 -0.54
CA ASN A 106 5.85 -17.08 -0.47
C ASN A 106 6.38 -17.46 -1.87
N GLN A 107 5.51 -17.56 -2.87
CA GLN A 107 5.91 -17.81 -4.26
C GLN A 107 6.88 -16.73 -4.75
N LEU A 108 6.52 -15.47 -4.54
CA LEU A 108 7.36 -14.34 -4.93
C LEU A 108 8.69 -14.32 -4.14
N LYS A 109 8.69 -14.70 -2.86
CA LYS A 109 9.91 -14.80 -2.05
C LYS A 109 10.87 -15.85 -2.62
N GLN A 110 10.36 -16.99 -3.07
CA GLN A 110 11.16 -18.04 -3.72
C GLN A 110 11.75 -17.59 -5.06
N LEU A 111 11.12 -16.63 -5.74
CA LEU A 111 11.61 -16.04 -6.98
C LEU A 111 12.71 -14.97 -6.77
N GLY A 112 13.20 -14.78 -5.54
CA GLY A 112 14.30 -13.87 -5.25
C GLY A 112 13.89 -12.39 -5.19
N THR A 113 12.63 -12.10 -4.83
CA THR A 113 12.19 -10.72 -4.57
C THR A 113 12.75 -10.22 -3.24
N GLU A 114 13.32 -9.01 -3.25
CA GLU A 114 13.81 -8.32 -2.06
C GLU A 114 12.73 -7.34 -1.56
N ARG A 115 12.55 -7.30 -0.24
CA ARG A 115 11.45 -6.56 0.39
C ARG A 115 11.90 -5.87 1.67
N PRO A 116 11.24 -4.78 2.06
CA PRO A 116 11.44 -4.18 3.37
C PRO A 116 10.93 -5.14 4.47
N PRO A 117 11.53 -5.08 5.68
CA PRO A 117 11.12 -5.93 6.81
C PRO A 117 9.65 -5.71 7.23
N GLU A 118 9.10 -4.53 6.94
CA GLU A 118 7.69 -4.20 7.18
C GLU A 118 6.73 -5.08 6.38
N VAL A 119 7.11 -5.44 5.15
CA VAL A 119 6.32 -6.35 4.30
C VAL A 119 6.44 -7.78 4.82
N ASP A 120 7.64 -8.20 5.21
CA ASP A 120 7.86 -9.54 5.74
C ASP A 120 7.05 -9.78 7.02
N ALA A 121 6.95 -8.76 7.89
CA ALA A 121 6.17 -8.80 9.12
C ALA A 121 4.66 -9.01 8.90
N LEU A 122 4.11 -8.60 7.75
CA LEU A 122 2.69 -8.83 7.43
C LEU A 122 2.34 -10.31 7.25
N PHE A 123 3.32 -11.13 6.87
CA PHE A 123 3.12 -12.54 6.49
C PHE A 123 3.79 -13.52 7.45
N ASP A 124 4.41 -13.02 8.53
CA ASP A 124 4.96 -13.84 9.60
C ASP A 124 3.83 -14.53 10.39
N GLU A 125 4.04 -15.78 10.80
CA GLU A 125 2.99 -16.70 11.26
C GLU A 125 2.25 -16.31 12.54
N SER A 126 2.61 -15.18 13.17
CA SER A 126 2.03 -14.70 14.42
C SER A 126 0.86 -13.73 14.28
N LEU A 127 0.48 -13.32 13.07
CA LEU A 127 -0.71 -12.47 12.87
C LEU A 127 -1.94 -13.35 12.56
N PRO A 128 -3.09 -13.13 13.22
CA PRO A 128 -4.29 -13.90 12.94
C PRO A 128 -4.65 -13.74 11.46
N ALA A 129 -4.97 -14.86 10.82
CA ALA A 129 -5.42 -14.89 9.44
C ALA A 129 -6.55 -13.86 9.27
N ASN A 130 -6.50 -13.06 8.21
CA ASN A 130 -7.67 -12.29 7.78
C ASN A 130 -8.82 -13.30 7.63
N GLU A 131 -9.77 -13.29 8.56
CA GLU A 131 -11.05 -13.94 8.37
C GLU A 131 -11.72 -13.22 7.20
N GLU A 132 -11.67 -13.84 6.03
CA GLU A 132 -12.59 -13.52 4.94
C GLU A 132 -14.01 -13.64 5.53
N THR A 133 -14.63 -12.50 5.81
CA THR A 133 -16.06 -12.47 6.07
C THR A 133 -16.73 -12.55 4.71
N ASP A 134 -16.92 -13.78 4.23
CA ASP A 134 -17.90 -14.08 3.19
C ASP A 134 -19.28 -13.71 3.73
N GLU A 135 -19.73 -12.47 3.48
CA GLU A 135 -21.15 -12.14 3.58
C GLU A 135 -21.87 -12.76 2.38
N GLU A 136 -22.22 -14.03 2.57
CA GLU A 136 -23.20 -14.77 1.78
C GLU A 136 -24.54 -14.01 1.79
N THR A 137 -24.77 -13.16 0.79
CA THR A 137 -26.09 -12.53 0.60
C THR A 137 -26.96 -13.48 -0.23
N THR A 138 -27.73 -14.30 0.45
CA THR A 138 -28.90 -15.00 -0.11
C THR A 138 -30.04 -14.00 -0.29
N VAL A 139 -30.55 -13.85 -1.53
CA VAL A 139 -31.93 -13.44 -1.81
C VAL A 139 -32.46 -14.24 -2.99
#